data_AF-A0A1H6FLZ5-F1
#
_entry.id   AF-A0A1H6FLZ5-F1
#
_cell.length_a   1.000
_cell.length_b   1.000
_cell.length_c   1.000
_cell.angle_alpha   90.00
_cell.angle_beta   90.00
_cell.angle_gamma   90.00
#
_symmetry.space_group_name_H-M   'P 1'
#
loop_
_entity.id
_entity.type
_entity.pdbx_description
1 polymer ?
#
loop_
_entity_poly.entity_id
_entity_poly.type
_entity_poly.pdbx_seq_one_letter_code
_entity_poly.pdbx_strand_id
1 'polypeptide(L)'
;MGADSGGRSYSLTEIFAIKFVLADILIIAVLLLAGPLYALAITLLFVVSTFLIWHLVKRDESASATEPSSVDGPVSERDPVSKLQERYAAGELSDEEFETKLERLIDANERAENAGIDTEELEFEKAS
;
A
#
# COMPACT_ATOMS: atom_id res chain seq x y z
N MET A 1 24.74 24.97 -4.52
CA MET A 1 24.04 24.74 -3.24
C MET A 1 22.61 25.21 -3.45
N GLY A 2 21.62 24.35 -3.76
CA GLY A 2 21.22 23.14 -3.04
C GLY A 2 19.95 23.52 -2.28
N ALA A 3 18.80 23.47 -2.95
CA ALA A 3 17.52 23.94 -2.43
C ALA A 3 17.06 23.09 -1.25
N ASP A 4 16.76 23.72 -0.11
CA ASP A 4 16.02 23.13 0.98
C ASP A 4 14.58 22.84 0.53
N SER A 5 14.37 21.68 -0.09
CA SER A 5 13.06 21.05 -0.17
C SER A 5 12.74 20.49 1.20
N GLY A 6 12.25 21.35 2.09
CA GLY A 6 11.68 20.97 3.37
C GLY A 6 10.47 20.05 3.16
N GLY A 7 10.72 18.74 3.14
CA GLY A 7 9.72 17.71 3.24
C GLY A 7 8.96 17.93 4.54
N ARG A 8 7.78 18.53 4.45
CA ARG A 8 6.91 18.78 5.60
C ARG A 8 6.42 17.41 6.06
N SER A 9 7.14 16.82 7.02
CA SER A 9 6.70 15.61 7.70
C SER A 9 5.47 16.00 8.53
N TYR A 10 4.30 15.92 7.89
CA TYR A 10 3.04 16.15 8.56
C TYR A 10 2.93 15.15 9.70
N SER A 11 2.96 15.66 10.93
CA SER A 11 2.79 14.82 12.11
C SER A 11 1.44 14.12 12.02
N LEU A 12 1.34 12.90 12.56
CA LEU A 12 0.08 12.16 12.64
C LEU A 12 -1.04 13.05 13.22
N THR A 13 -0.70 13.85 14.25
CA THR A 13 -1.59 14.82 14.88
C THR A 13 -2.05 15.93 13.93
N GLU A 14 -1.18 16.39 13.03
CA GLU A 14 -1.48 17.42 12.03
C GLU A 14 -2.42 16.86 10.95
N ILE A 15 -2.21 15.62 10.51
CA ILE A 15 -3.12 14.92 9.59
C ILE A 15 -4.50 14.76 10.23
N PHE A 16 -4.56 14.36 11.50
CA PHE A 16 -5.84 14.26 12.23
C PHE A 16 -6.50 15.63 12.39
N ALA A 17 -5.75 16.67 12.76
CA ALA A 17 -6.28 18.02 12.91
C ALA A 17 -6.82 18.57 11.58
N ILE A 18 -6.09 18.41 10.49
CA ILE A 18 -6.52 18.84 9.14
C ILE A 18 -7.82 18.13 8.76
N LYS A 19 -7.90 16.81 8.97
CA LYS A 19 -9.12 16.04 8.66
C LYS A 19 -10.31 16.48 9.51
N PHE A 20 -10.11 16.77 10.80
CA PHE A 20 -11.18 17.23 11.69
C PHE A 20 -11.71 18.60 11.27
N VAL A 21 -10.80 19.55 11.01
CA VAL A 21 -11.16 20.89 10.56
C VAL A 21 -11.90 20.85 9.22
N LEU A 22 -11.42 20.04 8.27
CA LEU A 22 -12.07 19.88 6.97
C LEU A 22 -13.47 19.26 7.11
N ALA A 23 -13.61 18.24 7.96
CA ALA A 23 -14.90 17.62 8.25
C ALA A 23 -15.88 18.64 8.85
N ASP A 24 -15.45 19.42 9.85
CA ASP A 24 -16.28 20.45 10.49
C ASP A 24 -16.73 21.52 9.49
N ILE A 25 -15.83 21.98 8.61
CA ILE A 25 -16.18 22.93 7.53
C ILE A 25 -17.26 22.34 6.61
N LEU A 26 -17.11 21.08 6.22
CA LEU A 26 -18.08 20.40 5.34
C LEU A 26 -19.45 20.24 6.04
N ILE A 27 -19.45 19.86 7.31
CA ILE A 27 -20.66 19.71 8.13
C ILE A 27 -21.39 21.06 8.25
N ILE A 28 -20.66 22.14 8.58
CA ILE A 28 -21.22 23.49 8.68
C ILE A 28 -21.78 23.94 7.33
N ALA A 29 -21.06 23.72 6.23
CA ALA A 29 -21.53 24.06 4.89
C ALA A 29 -22.84 23.33 4.53
N VAL A 30 -22.95 22.04 4.87
CA VAL A 30 -24.18 21.26 4.64
C VAL A 30 -25.32 21.72 5.56
N LEU A 31 -25.04 22.02 6.83
CA LEU A 31 -26.04 22.57 7.76
C LEU A 31 -26.67 23.85 7.22
N LEU A 32 -25.86 24.72 6.62
CA LEU A 32 -26.32 25.99 6.06
C LEU A 32 -27.15 25.82 4.78
N LEU A 33 -26.89 24.77 3.98
CA LEU A 33 -27.47 24.63 2.64
C LEU A 33 -28.61 23.60 2.54
N ALA A 34 -28.51 22.48 3.27
CA ALA A 34 -29.39 21.33 3.12
C ALA A 34 -30.30 21.08 4.35
N GLY A 35 -29.99 21.70 5.49
CA GLY A 35 -30.74 21.55 6.73
C GLY A 35 -30.25 20.42 7.65
N PRO A 36 -30.75 20.37 8.90
CA PRO A 36 -30.13 19.63 10.00
C PRO A 36 -30.12 18.11 9.85
N LEU A 37 -31.08 17.52 9.13
CA LEU A 37 -31.13 16.07 8.90
C LEU A 37 -30.00 15.58 8.00
N TYR A 38 -29.64 16.35 6.97
CA TYR A 38 -28.55 15.99 6.05
C TYR A 38 -27.19 16.11 6.71
N ALA A 39 -27.02 17.12 7.57
CA ALA A 39 -25.81 17.24 8.37
C ALA A 39 -25.60 16.03 9.28
N LEU A 40 -26.65 15.55 9.96
CA LEU A 40 -26.59 14.34 10.78
C LEU A 40 -26.31 13.08 9.95
N ALA A 41 -26.88 12.96 8.75
CA ALA A 41 -26.61 11.83 7.86
C ALA A 41 -25.14 11.81 7.40
N ILE A 42 -24.58 12.97 7.06
CA ILE A 42 -23.19 13.10 6.59
C ILE A 42 -22.19 12.88 7.72
N THR A 43 -22.45 13.40 8.92
CA THR A 43 -21.59 13.13 10.09
C THR A 43 -21.58 11.64 10.42
N LEU A 44 -22.74 11.00 10.41
CA LEU A 44 -22.86 9.56 10.62
C LEU A 44 -22.05 8.78 9.57
N LEU A 45 -22.19 9.12 8.28
CA LEU A 45 -21.41 8.50 7.21
C LEU A 45 -19.91 8.72 7.37
N PHE A 46 -19.48 9.90 7.80
CA PHE A 46 -18.07 10.21 8.01
C PHE A 46 -17.48 9.39 9.17
N VAL A 47 -18.23 9.26 10.27
CA VAL A 47 -17.84 8.43 11.42
C VAL A 47 -17.77 6.97 11.03
N VAL A 48 -18.80 6.45 10.33
CA VAL A 48 -18.84 5.06 9.84
C VAL A 48 -17.69 4.80 8.87
N SER A 49 -17.42 5.70 7.93
CA SER A 49 -16.31 5.58 6.97
C SER A 49 -14.96 5.52 7.68
N THR A 50 -14.73 6.43 8.65
CA THR A 50 -13.51 6.44 9.45
C THR A 50 -13.36 5.16 10.28
N PHE A 51 -14.44 4.70 10.91
CA PHE A 51 -14.45 3.47 11.68
C PHE A 51 -14.19 2.24 10.79
N LEU A 52 -14.76 2.21 9.59
CA LEU A 52 -14.58 1.12 8.63
C LEU A 52 -13.13 1.05 8.14
N ILE A 53 -12.51 2.19 7.82
CA ILE A 53 -11.09 2.27 7.44
C ILE A 53 -10.20 1.80 8.59
N TRP A 54 -10.46 2.24 9.83
CA TRP A 54 -9.70 1.79 11.00
C TRP A 54 -9.86 0.28 11.25
N HIS A 55 -11.07 -0.24 11.10
CA HIS A 55 -11.35 -1.66 11.28
C HIS A 55 -10.73 -2.51 10.16
N LEU A 56 -10.66 -2.01 8.93
CA LEU A 56 -9.99 -2.70 7.82
C LEU A 56 -8.46 -2.74 8.04
N VAL A 57 -7.85 -1.59 8.34
CA VAL A 57 -6.41 -1.51 8.64
C VAL A 57 -6.01 -2.37 9.85
N LYS A 58 -6.83 -2.40 10.91
CA LYS A 58 -6.57 -3.27 12.06
C LYS A 58 -6.74 -4.76 11.75
N ARG A 59 -7.64 -5.11 10.81
CA ARG A 59 -7.77 -6.49 10.34
C ARG A 59 -6.55 -6.88 9.52
N ASP A 60 -6.03 -6.00 8.69
CA ASP A 60 -4.79 -6.24 7.94
C ASP A 60 -3.60 -6.40 8.89
N GLU A 61 -3.50 -5.60 9.96
CA GLU A 61 -2.44 -5.76 10.98
C GLU A 61 -2.57 -7.08 11.78
N SER A 62 -3.81 -7.51 12.06
CA SER A 62 -4.07 -8.77 12.77
C SER A 62 -3.93 -10.00 11.84
N ALA A 63 -4.18 -9.83 10.54
CA ALA A 63 -3.94 -10.83 9.50
C ALA A 63 -2.47 -10.84 9.04
N SER A 64 -1.69 -9.78 9.31
CA SER A 64 -0.24 -9.78 9.09
C SER A 64 0.51 -10.73 10.04
N ALA A 65 -0.16 -11.22 11.09
CA ALA A 65 0.33 -12.34 11.91
C ALA A 65 0.00 -13.73 11.34
N THR A 66 -0.77 -13.84 10.25
CA THR A 66 -1.03 -15.11 9.53
C THR A 66 -1.32 -14.83 8.06
N GLU A 67 -0.25 -14.86 7.27
CA GLU A 67 -0.17 -15.10 5.82
C GLU A 67 -0.83 -14.10 4.86
N PRO A 68 -0.11 -13.73 3.77
CA PRO A 68 -0.67 -12.93 2.70
C PRO A 68 -1.75 -13.74 1.98
N SER A 69 -2.93 -13.14 1.83
CA SER A 69 -3.99 -13.64 0.98
C SER A 69 -3.42 -13.92 -0.42
N SER A 70 -3.28 -15.20 -0.71
CA SER A 70 -2.86 -15.73 -2.01
C SER A 70 -3.88 -15.29 -3.05
N VAL A 71 -3.55 -14.23 -3.80
CA VAL A 71 -4.03 -14.09 -5.16
C VAL A 71 -3.39 -15.25 -5.92
N ASP A 72 -4.25 -16.14 -6.41
CA ASP A 72 -3.93 -17.31 -7.20
C ASP A 72 -2.93 -16.97 -8.31
N GLY A 73 -1.69 -17.40 -8.11
CA GLY A 73 -0.53 -17.22 -8.98
C GLY A 73 0.59 -18.07 -8.39
N PRO A 74 1.36 -18.81 -9.22
CA PRO A 74 2.22 -19.88 -8.75
C PRO A 74 3.19 -19.39 -7.67
N VAL A 75 3.11 -20.07 -6.52
CA VAL A 75 3.90 -19.87 -5.31
C VAL A 75 5.38 -20.01 -5.64
N SER A 76 6.03 -18.91 -6.03
CA SER A 76 7.48 -18.80 -6.07
C SER A 76 7.93 -17.90 -4.92
N GLU A 77 8.17 -18.54 -3.78
CA GLU A 77 9.26 -18.19 -2.86
C GLU A 77 9.42 -16.69 -2.49
N ARG A 78 8.57 -16.17 -1.58
CA ARG A 78 8.74 -14.86 -0.89
C ARG A 78 9.30 -13.75 -1.78
N ASP A 79 8.38 -13.01 -2.42
CA ASP A 79 8.64 -11.83 -3.25
C ASP A 79 9.98 -11.13 -2.92
N PRO A 80 10.99 -11.22 -3.81
CA PRO A 80 12.32 -10.69 -3.56
C PRO A 80 12.31 -9.18 -3.30
N VAL A 81 11.28 -8.47 -3.77
CA VAL A 81 11.08 -7.04 -3.49
C VAL A 81 10.75 -6.81 -2.01
N SER A 82 9.86 -7.62 -1.43
CA SER A 82 9.49 -7.56 -0.01
C SER A 82 10.70 -7.71 0.93
N LYS A 83 11.64 -8.62 0.62
CA LYS A 83 12.91 -8.76 1.38
C LYS A 83 13.85 -7.56 1.21
N LEU A 84 13.80 -6.89 0.07
CA LEU A 84 14.62 -5.70 -0.19
C LEU A 84 14.09 -4.51 0.62
N GLN A 85 12.77 -4.36 0.70
CA GLN A 85 12.10 -3.32 1.49
C GLN A 85 12.35 -3.48 2.99
N GLU A 86 12.34 -4.71 3.52
CA GLU A 86 12.63 -4.98 4.93
C GLU A 86 14.03 -4.49 5.34
N ARG A 87 15.04 -4.77 4.51
CA ARG A 87 16.43 -4.33 4.77
C ARG A 87 16.64 -2.83 4.61
N TYR A 88 15.89 -2.20 3.70
CA TYR A 88 15.85 -0.75 3.57
C TYR A 88 15.25 -0.10 4.83
N ALA A 89 14.12 -0.62 5.32
CA ALA A 89 13.47 -0.15 6.54
C ALA A 89 14.33 -0.39 7.79
N ALA A 90 15.12 -1.47 7.82
CA ALA A 90 16.11 -1.74 8.86
C ALA A 90 17.35 -0.82 8.80
N GLY A 91 17.50 -0.01 7.75
CA GLY A 91 18.64 0.87 7.52
C GLY A 91 19.92 0.13 7.10
N GLU A 92 19.81 -1.13 6.70
CA GLU A 92 20.93 -1.94 6.19
C GLU A 92 21.25 -1.64 4.71
N LEU A 93 20.42 -0.86 4.05
CA LEU A 93 20.53 -0.48 2.64
C LEU A 93 20.35 1.03 2.49
N SER A 94 21.20 1.69 1.71
CA SER A 94 20.95 3.08 1.34
C SER A 94 19.86 3.20 0.25
N ASP A 95 19.27 4.39 0.10
CA ASP A 95 18.32 4.69 -0.98
C ASP A 95 18.87 4.31 -2.36
N GLU A 96 20.12 4.68 -2.65
CA GLU A 96 20.82 4.41 -3.92
C GLU A 96 21.00 2.90 -4.19
N GLU A 97 21.33 2.15 -3.13
CA GLU A 97 21.48 0.69 -3.20
C GLU A 97 20.15 -0.03 -3.34
N PHE A 98 19.09 0.51 -2.73
CA PHE A 98 17.72 0.01 -2.87
C PHE A 98 17.23 0.18 -4.29
N GLU A 99 17.31 1.39 -4.85
CA GLU A 99 16.86 1.69 -6.22
C GLU A 99 17.59 0.83 -7.25
N THR A 100 18.92 0.71 -7.14
CA THR A 100 19.73 -0.13 -8.06
C THR A 100 19.30 -1.60 -8.02
N LYS A 101 19.01 -2.13 -6.82
CA LYS A 101 18.62 -3.53 -6.64
C LYS A 101 17.17 -3.76 -7.05
N LEU A 102 16.30 -2.77 -6.87
CA LEU A 102 14.90 -2.80 -7.29
C LEU A 102 14.79 -2.82 -8.82
N GLU A 103 15.50 -1.92 -9.49
CA GLU A 103 15.53 -1.87 -10.96
C GLU A 103 15.97 -3.21 -11.55
N ARG A 104 17.03 -3.80 -10.99
CA ARG A 104 17.52 -5.12 -11.40
C ARG A 104 16.48 -6.23 -11.20
N LEU A 105 15.66 -6.16 -10.15
CA LEU A 105 14.61 -7.13 -9.90
C LEU A 105 13.45 -6.98 -10.90
N ILE A 106 13.07 -5.75 -11.22
CA ILE A 106 12.05 -5.45 -12.25
C ILE A 106 12.52 -5.97 -13.61
N ASP A 107 13.73 -5.61 -14.03
CA ASP A 107 14.35 -6.08 -15.28
C ASP A 107 14.40 -7.61 -15.39
N ALA A 108 14.72 -8.28 -14.27
CA ALA A 108 14.78 -9.74 -14.23
C ALA A 108 13.40 -10.37 -14.34
N ASN A 109 12.39 -9.78 -13.68
CA ASN A 109 11.01 -10.25 -13.74
C ASN A 109 10.40 -10.04 -15.13
N GLU A 110 10.59 -8.87 -15.74
CA GLU A 110 10.15 -8.60 -17.11
C GLU A 110 10.82 -9.54 -18.12
N ARG A 111 12.11 -9.83 -17.93
CA ARG A 111 12.81 -10.81 -18.77
C ARG A 111 12.28 -12.23 -18.55
N ALA A 112 11.92 -12.60 -17.32
CA ALA A 112 11.34 -13.91 -17.03
C ALA A 112 9.93 -14.06 -17.60
N GLU A 113 9.11 -13.01 -17.53
CA GLU A 113 7.77 -12.95 -18.12
C GLU A 113 7.83 -13.03 -19.65
N ASN A 114 8.74 -12.27 -20.28
CA ASN A 114 8.95 -12.30 -21.72
C ASN A 114 9.61 -13.61 -22.20
N ALA A 115 10.41 -14.26 -21.35
CA ALA A 115 10.99 -15.56 -21.65
C ALA A 115 9.98 -16.71 -21.54
N GLY A 116 8.73 -16.45 -21.11
CA GLY A 116 7.60 -17.38 -21.14
C GLY A 116 8.02 -18.76 -20.68
N ILE A 117 8.21 -18.96 -19.38
CA ILE A 117 8.57 -20.25 -18.81
C ILE A 117 7.38 -21.22 -18.96
N ASP A 118 7.17 -21.67 -20.20
CA ASP A 118 6.44 -22.88 -20.56
C ASP A 118 7.36 -24.05 -20.20
N THR A 119 7.43 -24.37 -18.91
CA THR A 119 8.00 -25.62 -18.40
C THR A 119 7.15 -26.84 -18.76
N GLU A 120 6.61 -26.90 -19.98
CA GLU A 120 5.95 -28.10 -20.52
C GLU A 120 6.81 -28.85 -21.56
N GLU A 121 7.92 -28.27 -22.07
CA GLU A 121 8.77 -28.94 -23.08
C GLU A 121 10.01 -29.65 -22.48
N LEU A 122 9.90 -30.22 -21.27
CA LEU A 122 10.99 -31.03 -20.69
C LEU A 122 10.59 -32.44 -20.20
N GLU A 123 9.33 -32.86 -20.39
CA GLU A 123 8.95 -34.26 -20.14
C GLU A 123 8.21 -34.86 -21.34
N PHE A 124 8.59 -36.08 -21.72
CA PHE A 124 7.97 -36.96 -22.73
C PHE A 124 8.32 -36.74 -24.21
N GLU A 125 9.53 -37.10 -24.65
CA GLU A 125 9.67 -38.15 -25.69
C GLU A 125 11.10 -38.75 -25.72
N LYS A 126 11.56 -39.18 -24.55
CA LYS A 126 12.43 -40.35 -24.46
C LYS A 126 11.54 -41.59 -24.53
N ALA A 127 10.87 -41.82 -25.66
CA ALA A 127 10.03 -42.99 -25.86
C ALA A 127 10.05 -43.46 -27.32
N SER A 128 11.13 -44.19 -27.63
CA SER A 128 11.27 -45.25 -28.66
C SER A 128 11.33 -44.89 -30.14
#